data_AF-A0A6J1NUJ8-F1
#
_entry.id   AF-A0A6J1NUJ8-F1
#
_cell.length_a   1.000
_cell.length_b   1.000
_cell.length_c   1.000
_cell.angle_alpha   90.00
_cell.angle_beta   90.00
_cell.angle_gamma   90.00
#
_symmetry.space_group_name_H-M   'P 1'
#
loop_
_entity.id
_entity.type
_entity.pdbx_description
1 polymer ?
#
loop_
_entity_poly.entity_id
_entity_poly.type
_entity_poly.pdbx_seq_one_letter_code
_entity_poly.pdbx_strand_id
1 'polypeptide(L)'
;MAAVLLKPRALGDDSEFKNRTVKRRKRWPDACIWILLADILFAGCHGYQEQRFAMEPQDQSAIVGSRVTLPCRVENKIGSLQWTKDDFGLGTHRNLSGYERYSMIGSDEEGELFFYCNRL
;
A
#
# COMPACT_ATOMS: atom_id res chain seq x y z
N MET A 1 -18.87 -10.80 -25.02
CA MET A 1 -17.72 -10.05 -24.48
C MET A 1 -17.89 -10.01 -22.96
N ALA A 2 -16.82 -10.21 -22.21
CA ALA A 2 -16.85 -10.13 -20.74
C ALA A 2 -16.05 -8.91 -20.29
N ALA A 3 -16.55 -8.20 -19.27
CA ALA A 3 -15.91 -7.02 -18.70
C ALA A 3 -15.18 -7.39 -17.41
N VAL A 4 -13.97 -6.87 -17.23
CA VAL A 4 -13.20 -7.06 -16.00
C VAL A 4 -13.19 -5.76 -15.21
N LEU A 5 -14.05 -5.68 -14.20
CA LEU A 5 -14.06 -4.59 -13.23
C LEU A 5 -13.28 -5.05 -11.98
N LEU A 6 -12.00 -4.68 -11.93
CA LEU A 6 -11.10 -5.02 -10.84
C LEU A 6 -10.43 -3.77 -10.33
N LYS A 7 -10.41 -3.62 -9.00
CA LYS A 7 -9.82 -2.45 -8.35
C LYS A 7 -8.73 -2.89 -7.39
N PRO A 8 -7.54 -2.27 -7.43
CA PRO A 8 -6.51 -2.52 -6.44
C PRO A 8 -6.90 -1.80 -5.14
N ARG A 9 -6.78 -2.48 -4.02
CA ARG A 9 -6.98 -1.92 -2.68
C ARG A 9 -5.67 -2.00 -1.90
N ALA A 10 -5.21 -0.84 -1.46
CA ALA A 10 -4.11 -0.70 -0.53
C ALA A 10 -4.63 -0.99 0.89
N LEU A 11 -4.02 -1.94 1.59
CA LEU A 11 -4.23 -2.12 3.02
C LEU A 11 -3.14 -1.34 3.75
N GLY A 12 -3.52 -0.25 4.42
CA GLY A 12 -2.61 0.55 5.24
C GLY A 12 -2.10 -0.26 6.42
N ASP A 13 -0.79 -0.18 6.69
CA ASP A 13 -0.19 -0.66 7.92
C ASP A 13 -0.21 0.48 8.94
N ASP A 14 -1.17 0.44 9.87
CA ASP A 14 -1.31 1.39 10.99
C ASP A 14 -0.28 1.14 12.10
N SER A 15 0.97 0.82 11.75
CA SER A 15 2.10 0.90 12.69
C SER A 15 2.50 2.35 12.92
N GLU A 16 1.52 3.20 13.24
CA GLU A 16 1.71 4.50 13.85
C GLU A 16 2.44 4.26 15.18
N PHE A 17 3.69 4.67 15.16
CA PHE A 17 4.63 4.62 16.26
C PHE A 17 3.99 5.19 17.52
N LYS A 18 3.47 4.31 18.39
CA LYS A 18 2.84 4.68 19.65
C LYS A 18 3.92 4.97 20.68
N ASN A 19 4.59 6.11 20.55
CA ASN A 19 5.52 6.62 21.56
C ASN A 19 4.77 7.21 22.76
N ARG A 20 4.12 6.32 23.53
CA ARG A 20 3.86 6.59 24.95
C ARG A 20 5.14 6.41 25.73
N THR A 21 5.87 7.50 25.95
CA THR A 21 6.80 7.58 27.08
C THR A 21 6.23 8.49 28.15
N VAL A 22 5.67 7.88 29.19
CA VAL A 22 5.37 8.54 30.47
C VAL A 22 6.70 8.95 31.09
N LYS A 23 7.12 10.21 30.94
CA LYS A 23 8.30 10.74 31.64
C LYS A 23 7.88 11.46 32.92
N ARG A 24 8.15 10.78 34.04
CA ARG A 24 8.02 11.29 35.41
C ARG A 24 8.73 12.64 35.55
N ARG A 25 8.04 13.62 36.14
CA ARG A 25 8.59 14.92 36.54
C ARG A 25 9.85 14.72 37.40
N LYS A 26 10.99 15.17 36.90
CA LYS A 26 12.14 15.58 37.71
C LYS A 26 12.48 17.03 37.34
N ARG A 27 12.48 17.89 38.34
CA ARG A 27 12.80 19.32 38.30
C ARG A 27 14.30 19.49 38.08
N TRP A 28 14.71 20.10 36.95
CA TRP A 28 16.10 20.45 36.63
C TRP A 28 16.17 21.91 36.15
N PRO A 29 17.28 22.63 36.40
CA PRO A 29 17.41 24.07 36.27
C PRO A 29 17.40 24.56 34.81
N ASP A 30 17.07 25.83 34.62
CA ASP A 30 16.58 26.49 33.38
C ASP A 30 17.47 26.34 32.13
N ALA A 31 18.70 25.86 32.26
CA ALA A 31 19.62 25.60 31.14
C ALA A 31 19.21 24.40 30.27
N CYS A 32 18.58 23.37 30.86
CA CYS A 32 18.12 22.21 30.11
C CYS A 32 16.94 22.54 29.18
N ILE A 33 16.18 23.60 29.49
CA ILE A 33 15.04 24.05 28.68
C ILE A 33 15.52 24.60 27.34
N TRP A 34 16.61 25.39 27.34
CA TRP A 34 17.19 25.95 26.12
C TRP A 34 17.82 24.89 25.22
N ILE A 35 18.48 23.88 25.79
CA ILE A 35 19.07 22.77 25.03
C ILE A 35 17.98 21.92 24.37
N LEU A 36 16.91 21.61 25.11
CA LEU A 36 15.76 20.86 24.56
C LEU A 36 15.01 21.64 23.48
N LEU A 37 14.89 22.97 23.59
CA LEU A 37 14.27 23.80 22.56
C LEU A 37 15.10 23.85 21.26
N ALA A 38 16.43 23.85 21.37
CA ALA A 38 17.33 23.80 20.22
C ALA A 38 17.26 22.44 19.49
N ASP A 39 17.20 21.32 20.23
CA ASP A 39 17.07 19.97 19.66
C ASP A 39 15.69 19.75 18.99
N ILE A 40 14.61 20.35 19.53
CA ILE A 40 13.26 20.27 18.95
C ILE A 40 13.19 21.02 17.60
N LEU A 41 13.94 22.11 17.42
CA LEU A 41 13.97 22.88 16.16
C LEU A 41 14.74 22.18 15.03
N PHE A 42 15.66 21.27 15.34
CA PHE A 42 16.57 20.68 14.34
C PHE A 42 16.05 19.35 13.74
N ALA A 43 15.08 18.69 14.37
CA ALA A 43 14.67 17.31 14.03
C ALA A 43 13.32 17.21 13.30
N GLY A 44 12.90 18.23 12.55
CA GLY A 44 11.56 18.29 11.96
C GLY A 44 11.55 18.38 10.44
N CYS A 45 11.81 17.28 9.73
CA CYS A 45 11.34 17.07 8.35
C CYS A 45 11.66 15.64 7.85
N HIS A 46 11.11 14.61 8.51
CA HIS A 46 10.85 13.37 7.77
C HIS A 46 9.58 13.62 6.95
N GLY A 47 9.77 13.92 5.66
CA GLY A 47 8.65 14.00 4.72
C GLY A 47 8.00 12.63 4.63
N TYR A 48 6.90 12.44 5.35
CA TYR A 48 6.05 11.27 5.17
C TYR A 48 5.48 11.32 3.76
N GLN A 49 5.90 10.36 2.94
CA GLN A 49 5.38 10.18 1.61
C GLN A 49 4.14 9.31 1.69
N GLU A 50 2.98 9.86 1.33
CA GLU A 50 1.73 9.11 1.31
C GLU A 50 1.76 8.02 0.22
N GLN A 51 1.18 6.87 0.53
CA GLN A 51 0.96 5.81 -0.45
C GLN A 51 -0.06 6.28 -1.47
N ARG A 52 0.31 6.24 -2.76
CA ARG A 52 -0.58 6.64 -3.85
C ARG A 52 -0.51 5.68 -5.02
N PHE A 53 -1.62 5.51 -5.72
CA PHE A 53 -1.64 4.80 -6.98
C PHE A 53 -1.01 5.69 -8.06
N ALA A 54 0.12 5.26 -8.59
CA ALA A 54 0.76 5.91 -9.73
C ALA A 54 0.08 5.51 -11.05
N MET A 55 -0.47 4.30 -11.10
CA MET A 55 -1.21 3.79 -12.25
C MET A 55 -2.36 2.92 -11.76
N GLU A 56 -3.58 3.31 -12.12
CA GLU A 56 -4.80 2.53 -11.87
C GLU A 56 -5.22 1.75 -13.13
N PRO A 57 -5.72 0.52 -12.96
CA PRO A 57 -6.22 -0.27 -14.08
C PRO A 57 -7.44 0.40 -14.71
N GLN A 58 -7.56 0.26 -16.02
CA GLN A 58 -8.72 0.73 -16.78
C GLN A 58 -9.68 -0.43 -17.05
N ASP A 59 -10.96 -0.11 -17.25
CA ASP A 59 -11.97 -1.08 -17.62
C ASP A 59 -11.62 -1.71 -18.97
N GLN A 60 -11.48 -3.03 -18.99
CA GLN A 60 -11.17 -3.79 -20.20
C GLN A 60 -12.30 -4.77 -20.50
N SER A 61 -12.67 -4.83 -21.78
CA SER A 61 -13.55 -5.87 -22.31
C SER A 61 -12.73 -6.83 -23.15
N ALA A 62 -12.93 -8.13 -22.93
CA ALA A 62 -12.22 -9.16 -23.66
C ALA A 62 -13.17 -10.29 -24.10
N ILE A 63 -12.68 -11.11 -25.01
CA ILE A 63 -13.40 -12.28 -25.49
C ILE A 63 -13.28 -13.38 -24.43
N VAL A 64 -14.38 -14.06 -24.13
CA VAL A 64 -14.38 -15.21 -23.22
C VAL A 64 -13.38 -16.24 -23.75
N GLY A 65 -12.51 -16.73 -22.89
CA GLY A 65 -11.44 -17.64 -23.29
C GLY A 65 -10.07 -16.98 -23.49
N SER A 66 -9.99 -15.65 -23.52
CA SER A 66 -8.75 -14.91 -23.77
C SER A 66 -7.99 -14.58 -22.48
N ARG A 67 -6.72 -14.21 -22.64
CA ARG A 67 -5.81 -13.77 -21.57
C ARG A 67 -6.00 -12.28 -21.33
N VAL A 68 -6.18 -11.86 -20.07
CA VAL A 68 -6.31 -10.44 -19.70
C VAL A 68 -5.26 -10.10 -18.64
N THR A 69 -4.71 -8.90 -18.72
CA THR A 69 -3.74 -8.40 -17.75
C THR A 69 -4.05 -6.96 -17.41
N LEU A 70 -4.28 -6.68 -16.13
CA LEU A 70 -4.59 -5.34 -15.65
C LEU A 70 -3.38 -4.76 -14.91
N PRO A 71 -2.81 -3.65 -15.39
CA PRO A 71 -1.68 -3.02 -14.75
C PRO A 71 -2.11 -2.22 -13.51
N CYS A 72 -1.29 -2.26 -12.47
CA CYS A 72 -1.38 -1.36 -11.32
C CYS A 72 0.02 -1.00 -10.86
N ARG A 73 0.24 0.28 -10.54
CA ARG A 73 1.48 0.75 -9.91
C ARG A 73 1.17 1.61 -8.70
N VAL A 74 1.91 1.39 -7.63
CA VAL A 74 1.79 2.11 -6.36
C VAL A 74 3.12 2.73 -6.00
N GLU A 75 3.12 4.02 -5.72
CA GLU A 75 4.27 4.73 -5.19
C GLU A 75 4.15 4.83 -3.66
N ASN A 76 5.31 4.76 -2.98
CA ASN A 76 5.42 4.77 -1.52
C ASN A 76 4.52 3.73 -0.86
N LYS A 77 4.62 2.47 -1.30
CA LYS A 77 3.84 1.35 -0.73
C LYS A 77 4.19 1.17 0.74
N ILE A 78 3.23 1.47 1.63
CA ILE A 78 3.39 1.36 3.10
C ILE A 78 2.81 0.03 3.61
N GLY A 79 1.93 -0.62 2.86
CA GLY A 79 1.33 -1.90 3.27
C GLY A 79 1.15 -2.94 2.15
N SER A 80 0.20 -3.86 2.35
CA SER A 80 -0.08 -4.94 1.39
C SER A 80 -1.09 -4.50 0.33
N LEU A 81 -0.94 -5.01 -0.90
CA LEU A 81 -1.89 -4.75 -1.98
C LEU A 81 -2.77 -5.98 -2.20
N GLN A 82 -4.05 -5.73 -2.43
CA GLN A 82 -5.04 -6.77 -2.72
C GLN A 82 -5.87 -6.37 -3.93
N TRP A 83 -6.19 -7.35 -4.77
CA TRP A 83 -7.15 -7.15 -5.86
C TRP A 83 -8.56 -7.47 -5.39
N THR A 84 -9.51 -6.60 -5.74
CA THR A 84 -10.93 -6.82 -5.48
C THR A 84 -11.72 -6.96 -6.77
N LYS A 85 -12.58 -7.98 -6.86
CA LYS A 85 -13.57 -8.19 -7.93
C LYS A 85 -14.95 -8.01 -7.35
N ASP A 86 -15.77 -7.11 -7.90
CA ASP A 86 -17.12 -6.87 -7.39
C ASP A 86 -17.12 -6.59 -5.86
N ASP A 87 -16.15 -5.78 -5.39
CA ASP A 87 -15.87 -5.50 -3.97
C ASP A 87 -15.42 -6.70 -3.10
N PHE A 88 -15.27 -7.89 -3.69
CA PHE A 88 -14.74 -9.07 -3.02
C PHE A 88 -13.21 -9.16 -3.12
N GLY A 89 -12.54 -9.29 -1.98
CA GLY A 89 -11.09 -9.44 -1.90
C GLY A 89 -10.59 -10.81 -2.35
N LEU A 90 -9.75 -10.86 -3.39
CA LEU A 90 -9.15 -12.10 -3.88
C LEU A 90 -7.97 -12.59 -3.00
N GLY A 91 -7.51 -11.75 -2.09
CA GLY A 91 -6.38 -12.01 -1.19
C GLY A 91 -5.11 -11.23 -1.56
N THR A 92 -4.14 -11.27 -0.66
CA THR A 92 -2.84 -10.57 -0.77
C THR A 92 -1.74 -11.44 -1.37
N HIS A 93 -1.96 -12.75 -1.50
CA HIS A 93 -0.98 -13.69 -2.04
C HIS A 93 -0.95 -13.66 -3.57
N ARG A 94 0.26 -13.81 -4.13
CA ARG A 94 0.50 -13.82 -5.59
C ARG A 94 -0.25 -14.92 -6.33
N ASN A 95 -0.47 -16.06 -5.68
CA ASN A 95 -1.16 -17.21 -6.27
C ASN A 95 -2.69 -17.15 -6.06
N LEU A 96 -3.23 -16.10 -5.41
CA LEU A 96 -4.66 -15.92 -5.14
C LEU A 96 -5.37 -17.25 -4.80
N SER A 97 -4.90 -17.90 -3.73
CA SER A 97 -5.32 -19.26 -3.35
C SER A 97 -6.85 -19.39 -3.31
N GLY A 98 -7.40 -20.30 -4.12
CA GLY A 98 -8.84 -20.43 -4.36
C GLY A 98 -9.31 -19.94 -5.73
N TYR A 99 -8.46 -19.22 -6.46
CA TYR A 99 -8.72 -18.71 -7.82
C TYR A 99 -7.61 -19.12 -8.78
N GLU A 100 -7.57 -20.38 -9.22
CA GLU A 100 -6.49 -20.91 -10.08
C GLU A 100 -6.31 -20.19 -11.43
N ARG A 101 -7.33 -19.48 -11.89
CA ARG A 101 -7.29 -18.69 -13.13
C ARG A 101 -6.70 -17.30 -12.94
N TYR A 102 -6.54 -16.85 -11.70
CA TYR A 102 -6.08 -15.51 -11.37
C TYR A 102 -4.73 -15.57 -10.67
N SER A 103 -3.82 -14.68 -11.03
CA SER A 103 -2.57 -14.51 -10.30
C SER A 103 -2.12 -13.05 -10.28
N MET A 104 -1.20 -12.76 -9.38
CA MET A 104 -0.58 -11.45 -9.23
C MET A 104 0.87 -11.55 -9.67
N ILE A 105 1.23 -10.77 -10.68
CA ILE A 105 2.57 -10.74 -11.30
C ILE A 105 3.17 -9.36 -11.01
N GLY A 106 4.50 -9.23 -10.90
CA GLY A 106 5.18 -7.94 -10.67
C GLY A 106 6.03 -7.94 -9.41
N SER A 107 6.60 -6.80 -9.03
CA SER A 107 7.52 -6.68 -7.91
C SER A 107 7.00 -5.72 -6.83
N ASP A 108 7.06 -6.16 -5.57
CA ASP A 108 6.61 -5.34 -4.43
C ASP A 108 7.57 -4.17 -4.14
N GLU A 109 8.86 -4.34 -4.47
CA GLU A 109 9.94 -3.35 -4.32
C GLU A 109 9.81 -2.20 -5.32
N GLU A 110 9.39 -2.49 -6.56
CA GLU A 110 9.14 -1.49 -7.59
C GLU A 110 7.74 -0.86 -7.46
N GLY A 111 6.88 -1.45 -6.63
CA GLY A 111 5.48 -1.06 -6.51
C GLY A 111 4.64 -1.40 -7.74
N GLU A 112 5.17 -2.25 -8.64
CA GLU A 112 4.50 -2.68 -9.87
C GLU A 112 3.80 -4.02 -9.65
N LEU A 113 2.48 -4.03 -9.78
CA LEU A 113 1.66 -5.20 -9.51
C LEU A 113 0.58 -5.35 -10.58
N PHE A 114 0.64 -6.44 -11.33
CA PHE A 114 -0.26 -6.75 -12.42
C PHE A 114 -1.22 -7.85 -11.99
N PHE A 115 -2.51 -7.66 -12.22
CA PHE A 115 -3.47 -8.76 -12.15
C PHE A 115 -3.44 -9.55 -13.45
N TYR A 116 -3.37 -10.86 -13.33
CA TYR A 116 -3.28 -11.78 -14.44
C TYR A 116 -4.46 -12.74 -14.46
N CYS A 117 -5.22 -12.75 -15.55
CA CYS A 117 -6.33 -13.68 -15.78
C CYS A 117 -6.00 -14.63 -16.92
N ASN A 118 -5.89 -15.92 -16.60
CA ASN A 118 -5.77 -17.00 -17.57
C ASN A 118 -7.18 -17.50 -17.91
N ARG A 119 -7.72 -17.02 -19.04
CA ARG A 119 -9.02 -17.39 -19.60
C ARG A 119 -10.22 -16.71 -18.90
N LEU A 120 -10.58 -15.52 -19.40
CA LEU A 120 -11.76 -14.75 -18.95
C LEU A 120 -13.08 -15.47 -19.21
#